data_AF-A0A7W8PCB6-F1
#
_entry.id   AF-A0A7W8PCB6-F1
#
_cell.length_a   1.000
_cell.length_b   1.000
_cell.length_c   1.000
_cell.angle_alpha   90.00
_cell.angle_beta   90.00
_cell.angle_gamma   90.00
#
_symmetry.space_group_name_H-M   'P 1'
#
loop_
_entity.id
_entity.type
_entity.pdbx_description
1 polymer ?
#
loop_
_entity_poly.entity_id
_entity_poly.type
_entity_poly.pdbx_seq_one_letter_code
_entity_poly.pdbx_strand_id
1 'polypeptide(L)' 'MTLHEAIVEVLSIDGKAMTAPVIAAEVNRLGHYSRRDGLPVPVNQISARVSNYSHLFTRSDGLIDLQSRSQEQA' A
#
# COMPACT_ATOMS: atom_id res chain seq x y z
N MET A 1 11.10 0.50 -7.16
CA MET A 1 10.02 0.20 -6.20
C MET A 1 8.86 -0.48 -6.91
N THR A 2 8.28 -1.49 -6.28
CA THR A 2 7.06 -2.18 -6.71
C THR A 2 5.82 -1.54 -6.06
N LEU A 3 4.62 -1.91 -6.51
CA LEU A 3 3.40 -1.32 -5.95
C LEU A 3 3.18 -1.68 -4.47
N HIS A 4 3.55 -2.89 -4.04
CA HIS A 4 3.37 -3.27 -2.64
C HIS A 4 4.35 -2.55 -1.73
N GLU A 5 5.61 -2.33 -2.17
CA GLU A 5 6.57 -1.50 -1.44
C GLU A 5 6.06 -0.06 -1.29
N ALA A 6 5.46 0.51 -2.35
CA ALA A 6 4.86 1.85 -2.29
C ALA A 6 3.71 1.94 -1.27
N ILE A 7 2.86 0.90 -1.21
CA ILE A 7 1.78 0.82 -0.21
C ILE A 7 2.36 0.73 1.20
N VAL A 8 3.43 -0.04 1.40
CA VAL A 8 4.13 -0.13 2.70
C VAL A 8 4.68 1.23 3.12
N GLU A 9 5.32 1.95 2.21
CA GLU A 9 5.87 3.27 2.49
C GLU A 9 4.79 4.27 2.91
N VAL A 10 3.67 4.34 2.17
CA VAL A 10 2.53 5.20 2.51
C VAL A 10 2.01 4.90 3.92
N LEU A 11 1.76 3.63 4.22
CA LEU A 11 1.25 3.23 5.53
C LEU A 11 2.27 3.43 6.66
N SER A 12 3.57 3.34 6.34
CA SER A 12 4.67 3.55 7.29
C SER A 12 4.89 5.04 7.62
N ILE A 13 4.77 5.93 6.63
CA ILE A 13 4.92 7.39 6.82
C ILE A 13 3.77 7.93 7.69
N ASP A 14 2.54 7.53 7.39
CA ASP A 14 1.37 8.05 8.10
C ASP A 14 1.12 7.32 9.43
N GLY A 15 1.67 6.11 9.59
CA GLY A 15 1.57 5.30 10.81
C GLY A 15 0.14 4.93 11.18
N LYS A 16 -0.78 4.92 10.20
CA LYS A 16 -2.22 4.74 10.41
C LYS A 16 -2.82 3.87 9.32
N ALA A 17 -3.83 3.09 9.70
CA ALA A 17 -4.64 2.36 8.75
C ALA A 17 -5.41 3.31 7.82
N MET A 18 -5.40 3.02 6.52
CA MET A 18 -6.00 3.86 5.48
C MET A 18 -6.91 3.06 4.55
N THR A 19 -7.87 3.73 3.92
CA THR A 19 -8.70 3.08 2.88
C THR A 19 -7.93 2.98 1.56
N ALA A 20 -8.28 2.00 0.72
CA ALA A 20 -7.64 1.82 -0.59
C ALA A 20 -7.66 3.07 -1.50
N PRO A 21 -8.74 3.89 -1.54
CA PRO A 21 -8.74 5.16 -2.28
C PRO A 21 -7.70 6.15 -1.79
N VAL A 22 -7.52 6.27 -0.46
CA VAL A 22 -6.56 7.19 0.13
C VAL A 22 -5.13 6.72 -0.16
N ILE A 23 -4.86 5.42 -0.01
CA ILE A 23 -3.57 4.83 -0.37
C ILE A 23 -3.25 5.07 -1.85
N ALA A 24 -4.21 4.87 -2.76
CA ALA A 24 -4.00 5.12 -4.18
C ALA A 24 -3.64 6.60 -4.44
N ALA A 25 -4.33 7.53 -3.79
CA ALA A 25 -4.02 8.96 -3.90
C ALA A 25 -2.61 9.27 -3.40
N GLU A 26 -2.22 8.76 -2.24
CA GLU A 26 -0.89 8.98 -1.66
C GLU A 26 0.24 8.34 -2.49
N VAL A 27 0.06 7.10 -2.96
CA VAL A 27 1.02 6.45 -3.86
C VAL A 27 1.24 7.29 -5.12
N ASN A 28 0.17 7.81 -5.71
CA ASN A 28 0.24 8.68 -6.89
C ASN A 28 0.86 10.05 -6.57
N ARG A 29 0.61 10.60 -5.38
CA ARG A 29 1.14 11.89 -4.92
C ARG A 29 2.64 11.83 -4.65
N LEU A 30 3.11 10.75 -4.03
CA LEU A 30 4.53 10.53 -3.74
C LEU A 30 5.35 10.30 -5.02
N GLY A 31 4.73 9.73 -6.07
CA GLY A 31 5.37 9.53 -7.37
C GLY A 31 6.50 8.50 -7.37
N HIS A 32 6.76 7.84 -6.24
CA HIS A 32 7.80 6.84 -6.10
C HIS A 32 7.49 5.55 -6.89
N TYR A 33 6.20 5.29 -7.18
CA TYR A 33 5.76 4.22 -8.06
C TYR A 33 5.22 4.79 -9.38
N SER A 34 5.74 4.27 -10.50
CA SER A 34 5.23 4.57 -11.83
C SER A 34 4.73 3.30 -12.49
N ARG A 35 3.48 3.31 -12.97
CA ARG A 35 2.97 2.25 -13.83
C ARG A 35 3.69 2.30 -15.18
N ARG A 36 3.77 1.14 -15.84
CA ARG A 36 4.38 1.03 -17.17
C ARG A 36 3.71 1.89 -18.23
N ASP A 37 2.40 2.12 -18.10
CA ASP A 37 1.60 2.97 -18.99
C ASP A 37 1.62 4.45 -18.59
N GLY A 38 2.36 4.83 -17.54
CA GLY A 38 2.46 6.20 -17.04
C GLY A 38 1.17 6.72 -16.39
N LEU A 39 0.14 5.89 -16.26
CA LEU A 39 -1.12 6.29 -15.65
C LEU A 39 -1.05 6.20 -14.12
N PRO A 40 -1.93 6.95 -13.40
CA PRO A 40 -2.07 6.81 -11.97
C PRO A 40 -2.50 5.39 -11.56
N VAL A 41 -2.07 4.96 -10.38
CA VAL A 41 -2.52 3.72 -9.74
C VAL A 41 -4.00 3.81 -9.41
N PRO A 42 -4.82 2.84 -9.86
CA PRO A 42 -6.24 2.79 -9.55
C PRO A 42 -6.49 1.99 -8.26
N VAL A 43 -7.59 2.32 -7.58
CA VAL A 43 -7.98 1.75 -6.28
C VAL A 43 -8.10 0.21 -6.30
N ASN A 44 -8.60 -0.35 -7.40
CA ASN A 44 -8.72 -1.80 -7.58
C ASN A 44 -7.34 -2.50 -7.57
N GLN A 45 -6.29 -1.84 -8.05
CA GLN A 45 -4.94 -2.39 -8.06
C GLN A 45 -4.34 -2.42 -6.65
N ILE A 46 -4.64 -1.42 -5.82
CA ILE A 46 -4.31 -1.44 -4.38
C ILE A 46 -5.02 -2.62 -3.71
N SER A 47 -6.32 -2.75 -3.91
CA SER A 47 -7.12 -3.82 -3.31
C SER A 47 -6.61 -5.21 -3.71
N ALA A 48 -6.31 -5.40 -5.00
CA ALA A 48 -5.73 -6.65 -5.50
C ALA A 48 -4.36 -6.93 -4.89
N ARG A 49 -3.52 -5.91 -4.64
CA ARG A 49 -2.22 -6.13 -4.00
C ARG A 49 -2.34 -6.45 -2.52
N VAL A 50 -3.18 -5.74 -1.78
CA VAL A 50 -3.45 -6.03 -0.38
C VAL A 50 -3.93 -7.48 -0.20
N SER A 51 -4.86 -7.94 -1.03
CA SER A 51 -5.34 -9.33 -0.97
C SER A 51 -4.27 -10.36 -1.34
N ASN A 52 -3.40 -10.07 -2.31
CA ASN A 52 -2.31 -10.97 -2.70
C ASN A 52 -1.18 -11.03 -1.65
N TYR A 53 -1.00 -9.97 -0.87
CA TYR A 53 0.05 -9.83 0.15
C TYR A 53 -0.56 -9.80 1.56
N SER A 54 -1.43 -10.77 1.86
CA SER A 54 -2.11 -10.92 3.15
C SER A 54 -1.18 -11.20 4.35
N HIS A 55 0.11 -11.39 4.09
CA HIS A 55 1.17 -11.50 5.11
C HIS A 55 1.81 -10.15 5.46
N LEU A 56 1.64 -9.13 4.61
CA LEU A 56 2.14 -7.77 4.81
C LEU A 56 1.02 -6.81 5.21
N PHE A 57 -0.19 -7.06 4.73
CA PHE A 57 -1.32 -6.17 4.92
C PHE A 57 -2.46 -6.87 5.62
N THR A 58 -3.04 -6.18 6.59
CA THR A 58 -4.34 -6.54 7.16
C THR A 58 -5.41 -5.61 6.62
N ARG A 59 -6.64 -6.13 6.49
CA ARG A 59 -7.80 -5.33 6.09
C ARG A 59 -8.95 -5.57 7.07
N SER A 60 -9.34 -4.51 7.77
CA SER A 60 -10.41 -4.51 8.77
C SER A 60 -11.34 -3.33 8.52
N ASP A 61 -12.65 -3.58 8.41
CA ASP A 61 -13.67 -2.53 8.20
C ASP A 61 -13.37 -1.58 7.03
N GLY A 62 -12.75 -2.11 5.97
CA GLY A 62 -12.38 -1.32 4.78
C GLY A 62 -11.10 -0.49 4.93
N LEU A 63 -10.50 -0.46 6.11
CA LEU A 63 -9.16 0.07 6.38
C LEU A 63 -8.11 -1.00 6.13
N ILE A 64 -6.96 -0.55 5.62
CA ILE A 64 -5.79 -1.36 5.33
C ILE A 64 -4.68 -0.87 6.23
N ASP A 65 -4.03 -1.80 6.92
CA ASP A 65 -2.91 -1.51 7.81
C ASP A 65 -1.76 -2.48 7.55
N LEU A 66 -0.58 -2.15 8.04
CA LEU A 66 0.57 -3.03 7.99
C LEU A 66 0.45 -4.11 9.05
N GLN A 67 0.64 -5.35 8.62
CA GLN A 67 0.75 -6.47 9.53
C GLN A 67 2.13 -6.42 10.17
N SER A 68 2.21 -5.80 11.35
CA SER A 68 3.40 -5.82 12.19
C SER A 68 3.75 -7.26 12.57
N ARG A 69 4.59 -7.92 11.77
CA ARG A 69 5.45 -9.01 12.24
C ARG A 69 6.89 -8.64 11.94
N SER A 70 7.53 -8.08 12.96
CA SER A 70 8.87 -8.47 13.40
C SER A 70 9.80 -8.94 12.29
N GLN A 71 10.50 -8.00 11.66
CA GLN A 71 11.80 -8.21 11.01
C GLN A 71 12.59 -6.91 11.28
N GLU A 72 13.06 -6.67 12.51
CA GLU A 72 14.41 -7.09 12.93
C GLU A 72 15.11 -7.98 11.90
N GLN A 73 15.71 -7.34 10.90
CA GLN A 73 16.79 -7.95 10.14
C GLN A 73 18.04 -7.85 11.02
N ALA A 74 18.44 -9.02 11.53
CA ALA A 74 19.67 -9.26 12.28
C ALA A 74 20.93 -9.00 11.44
#